data_AF-H6RW61-F1
#
_entry.id   AF-H6RW61-F1
#
_cell.length_a   1.000
_cell.length_b   1.000
_cell.length_c   1.000
_cell.angle_alpha   90.00
_cell.angle_beta   90.00
_cell.angle_gamma   90.00
#
_symmetry.space_group_name_H-M   'P 1'
#
loop_
_entity.id
_entity.type
_entity.pdbx_description
1 polymer ?
#
loop_
_entity_poly.entity_id
_entity_poly.type
_entity_poly.pdbx_seq_one_letter_code
_entity_poly.pdbx_strand_id
1 'polypeptide(L)'
;MSRIRRALAVTGLALAVVVGGAFPALAGWSTSDGVDTTISTVAVTPPTEVKAEKIQCRFNNYRLVARVFWEPSTTERITGYTVTAYINDNFVHEHHVDATAGSANLMFFGFFADVTFTVTTHTDYGWTAESARTASVRC
;
A
#
# COMPACT_ATOMS: atom_id res chain seq x y z
N MET A 1 -28.74 52.30 -60.41
CA MET A 1 -28.41 50.85 -60.45
C MET A 1 -27.58 50.36 -59.24
N SER A 2 -27.66 50.97 -58.05
CA SER A 2 -26.80 50.60 -56.91
C SER A 2 -27.53 49.93 -55.72
N ARG A 3 -28.86 50.07 -55.62
CA ARG A 3 -29.63 49.56 -54.46
C ARG A 3 -30.01 48.08 -54.57
N ILE A 4 -30.39 47.61 -55.75
CA ILE A 4 -30.80 46.21 -55.98
C ILE A 4 -29.62 45.24 -55.84
N ARG A 5 -28.42 45.60 -56.34
CA ARG A 5 -27.22 44.77 -56.22
C ARG A 5 -26.74 44.64 -54.77
N ARG A 6 -26.86 45.70 -53.96
CA ARG A 6 -26.54 45.66 -52.53
C ARG A 6 -27.52 44.78 -51.75
N ALA A 7 -28.82 44.86 -52.05
CA ALA A 7 -29.81 44.01 -51.40
C ALA A 7 -29.51 42.52 -51.65
N LEU A 8 -29.27 42.13 -52.90
CA LEU A 8 -28.94 40.74 -53.24
C LEU A 8 -27.67 40.23 -52.55
N ALA A 9 -26.63 41.06 -52.45
CA ALA A 9 -25.39 40.67 -51.76
C ALA A 9 -25.60 40.45 -50.25
N VAL A 10 -26.39 41.31 -49.60
CA VAL A 10 -26.69 41.19 -48.16
C VAL A 10 -27.57 39.97 -47.90
N THR A 11 -28.59 39.73 -48.73
CA THR A 11 -29.46 38.55 -48.58
C THR A 11 -28.69 37.26 -48.82
N GLY A 12 -27.80 37.22 -49.83
CA GLY A 12 -26.96 36.05 -50.10
C GLY A 12 -25.99 35.75 -48.95
N LEU A 13 -25.38 36.77 -48.35
CA LEU A 13 -24.49 36.61 -47.21
C LEU A 13 -25.23 36.11 -45.96
N ALA A 14 -26.42 36.67 -45.69
CA ALA A 14 -27.24 36.24 -44.55
C ALA A 14 -27.66 34.77 -44.67
N LEU A 15 -28.03 34.33 -45.88
CA LEU A 15 -28.38 32.93 -46.15
C LEU A 15 -27.17 32.00 -45.96
N ALA A 16 -25.99 32.40 -46.39
CA ALA A 16 -24.76 31.63 -46.20
C ALA A 16 -24.39 31.46 -44.72
N VAL A 17 -24.57 32.50 -43.90
CA VAL A 17 -24.27 32.46 -42.45
C VAL A 17 -25.25 31.55 -41.71
N VAL A 18 -26.55 31.60 -42.04
CA VAL A 18 -27.56 30.74 -41.40
C VAL A 18 -27.34 29.27 -41.76
N VAL A 19 -26.98 28.96 -43.00
CA VAL A 19 -26.68 27.58 -43.42
C VAL A 19 -25.35 27.10 -42.82
N GLY A 20 -24.33 27.95 -42.74
CA GLY A 20 -23.03 27.60 -42.16
C GLY A 20 -23.04 27.40 -40.64
N GLY A 21 -23.94 28.07 -39.91
CA GLY A 21 -24.07 27.96 -38.46
C GLY A 21 -24.83 26.72 -37.96
N ALA A 22 -25.49 25.98 -38.86
CA ALA A 22 -26.28 24.80 -38.51
C ALA A 22 -25.45 23.51 -38.41
N PHE A 23 -24.15 23.56 -38.75
CA PHE A 23 -23.27 22.40 -38.59
C PHE A 23 -22.74 22.37 -37.15
N PRO A 24 -23.15 21.39 -36.32
CA PRO A 24 -22.50 21.19 -35.03
C PRO A 24 -21.02 20.91 -35.30
N ALA A 25 -20.14 21.55 -34.52
CA ALA A 25 -18.71 21.23 -34.56
C ALA A 25 -18.56 19.74 -34.19
N LEU A 26 -18.31 18.88 -35.18
CA LEU A 26 -18.03 17.47 -35.02
C LEU A 26 -16.61 17.29 -34.47
N ALA A 27 -16.35 17.80 -33.27
CA ALA A 27 -15.17 17.45 -32.48
C ALA A 27 -15.48 16.14 -31.74
N GLY A 28 -15.68 15.06 -32.49
CA GLY A 28 -15.91 13.73 -31.95
C GLY A 28 -14.60 13.09 -31.53
N TRP A 29 -14.15 13.35 -30.30
CA TRP A 29 -13.06 12.58 -29.69
C TRP A 29 -13.63 11.22 -29.28
N SER A 30 -13.58 10.23 -30.17
CA SER A 30 -14.10 8.87 -29.90
C SER A 30 -13.04 7.78 -29.94
N THR A 31 -11.77 8.14 -30.10
CA THR A 31 -10.66 7.18 -30.05
C THR A 31 -10.17 7.02 -28.61
N SER A 32 -10.72 6.04 -27.89
CA SER A 32 -10.06 5.46 -26.73
C SER A 32 -9.43 4.15 -27.18
N ASP A 33 -8.10 4.13 -27.31
CA ASP A 33 -7.37 2.88 -27.51
C ASP A 33 -7.04 2.29 -26.14
N GLY A 34 -7.52 1.06 -25.90
CA GLY A 34 -7.18 0.32 -24.71
C GLY A 34 -5.77 -0.25 -24.87
N VAL A 35 -4.80 0.31 -24.16
CA VAL A 35 -3.47 -0.31 -24.10
C VAL A 35 -3.57 -1.49 -23.15
N ASP A 36 -3.42 -2.71 -23.69
CA ASP A 36 -3.20 -3.90 -22.87
C ASP A 36 -1.87 -3.76 -22.14
N THR A 37 -1.95 -3.22 -20.93
CA THR A 37 -0.84 -3.18 -19.98
C THR A 37 -1.02 -4.34 -19.03
N THR A 38 -0.14 -5.33 -19.14
CA THR A 38 -0.08 -6.39 -18.15
C THR A 38 0.56 -5.83 -16.88
N ILE A 39 -0.27 -5.42 -15.92
CA ILE A 39 0.20 -5.05 -14.58
C ILE A 39 0.52 -6.36 -13.85
N SER A 40 1.78 -6.76 -13.88
CA SER A 40 2.27 -7.86 -13.05
C SER A 40 2.22 -7.40 -11.59
N THR A 41 1.43 -8.07 -10.75
CA THR A 41 1.45 -7.85 -9.31
C THR A 41 2.70 -8.52 -8.74
N VAL A 42 3.62 -7.73 -8.20
CA VAL A 42 4.74 -8.27 -7.41
C VAL A 42 4.15 -8.78 -6.10
N ALA A 43 4.17 -10.11 -5.90
CA ALA A 43 3.77 -10.70 -4.64
C ALA A 43 4.92 -10.55 -3.63
N VAL A 44 4.64 -9.95 -2.47
CA VAL A 44 5.58 -9.90 -1.35
C VAL A 44 5.42 -11.18 -0.55
N THR A 45 6.51 -11.93 -0.43
CA THR A 45 6.56 -13.12 0.43
C THR A 45 6.72 -12.68 1.89
N PRO A 46 5.93 -13.19 2.84
CA PRO A 46 6.14 -12.89 4.26
C PRO A 46 7.40 -13.58 4.81
N PRO A 47 7.93 -13.12 5.96
CA PRO A 47 8.95 -13.86 6.69
C PRO A 47 8.41 -15.22 7.15
N THR A 48 9.28 -16.22 7.24
CA THR A 48 8.90 -17.59 7.61
C THR A 48 9.60 -18.02 8.90
N GLU A 49 9.22 -19.19 9.43
CA GLU A 49 9.81 -19.77 10.66
C GLU A 49 9.85 -18.81 11.86
N VAL A 50 8.82 -17.94 11.97
CA VAL A 50 8.76 -16.96 13.05
C VAL A 50 8.55 -17.66 14.38
N LYS A 51 9.53 -17.50 15.27
CA LYS A 51 9.57 -18.13 16.60
C LYS A 51 9.83 -17.07 17.64
N ALA A 52 9.16 -17.19 18.78
CA ALA A 52 9.36 -16.33 19.92
C ALA A 52 9.85 -17.14 21.11
N GLU A 53 10.93 -16.68 21.74
CA GLU A 53 11.54 -17.31 22.90
C GLU A 53 11.55 -16.35 24.08
N LYS A 54 11.23 -16.87 25.26
CA LYS A 54 11.38 -16.12 26.51
C LYS A 54 12.86 -16.06 26.89
N ILE A 55 13.41 -14.85 27.00
CA ILE A 55 14.78 -14.64 27.49
C ILE A 55 14.78 -14.45 29.01
N GLN A 56 13.91 -13.56 29.51
CA GLN A 56 13.94 -13.17 30.91
C GLN A 56 12.57 -12.76 31.42
N CYS A 57 12.26 -13.20 32.64
CA CYS A 57 11.17 -12.67 33.46
C CYS A 57 11.75 -12.04 34.72
N ARG A 58 11.40 -10.78 35.00
CA ARG A 58 11.70 -10.14 36.28
C ARG A 58 10.41 -9.80 37.01
N PHE A 59 10.30 -10.36 38.21
CA PHE A 59 9.15 -10.20 39.09
C PHE A 59 9.08 -8.80 39.74
N ASN A 60 10.23 -8.24 40.13
CA ASN A 60 10.27 -6.97 40.87
C ASN A 60 9.73 -5.76 40.09
N ASN A 61 9.69 -5.83 38.76
CA ASN A 61 9.20 -4.77 37.88
C ASN A 61 8.28 -5.31 36.77
N TYR A 62 7.70 -6.51 36.95
CA TYR A 62 6.74 -7.14 36.02
C TYR A 62 7.19 -7.13 34.55
N ARG A 63 8.46 -7.42 34.31
CA ARG A 63 9.10 -7.28 33.00
C ARG A 63 9.30 -8.63 32.31
N LEU A 64 8.77 -8.76 31.11
CA LEU A 64 9.03 -9.86 30.19
C LEU A 64 9.96 -9.36 29.08
N VAL A 65 11.04 -10.11 28.82
CA VAL A 65 11.91 -9.90 27.66
C VAL A 65 11.79 -11.14 26.77
N ALA A 66 11.31 -10.92 25.54
CA ALA A 66 11.17 -11.95 24.52
C ALA A 66 12.14 -11.67 23.38
N ARG A 67 12.68 -12.74 22.78
CA ARG A 67 13.40 -12.68 21.52
C ARG A 67 12.53 -13.28 20.43
N VAL A 68 12.34 -12.56 19.34
CA VAL A 68 11.68 -13.07 18.15
C VAL A 68 12.76 -13.33 17.11
N PHE A 69 12.69 -14.48 16.44
CA PHE A 69 13.55 -14.87 15.35
C PHE A 69 12.69 -15.24 14.14
N TRP A 70 13.22 -15.02 12.94
CA TRP A 70 12.53 -15.38 11.70
C TRP A 70 13.55 -15.68 10.60
N GLU A 71 13.11 -16.43 9.60
CA GLU A 71 13.82 -16.50 8.32
C GLU A 71 13.43 -15.30 7.45
N PRO A 72 14.41 -14.56 6.89
CA PRO A 72 14.16 -13.40 6.05
C PRO A 72 13.24 -13.72 4.86
N SER A 73 12.45 -12.72 4.44
CA SER A 73 11.65 -12.83 3.23
C SER A 73 12.56 -12.98 2.00
N THR A 74 12.13 -13.78 1.02
CA THR A 74 12.81 -13.94 -0.27
C THR A 74 12.44 -12.82 -1.26
N THR A 75 11.66 -11.83 -0.82
CA THR A 75 11.25 -10.71 -1.67
C THR A 75 12.43 -9.79 -1.96
N GLU A 76 12.51 -9.25 -3.17
CA GLU A 76 13.54 -8.25 -3.49
C GLU A 76 13.19 -6.87 -2.91
N ARG A 77 14.23 -6.04 -2.71
CA ARG A 77 14.12 -4.62 -2.31
C ARG A 77 13.43 -4.42 -0.95
N ILE A 78 13.70 -5.33 -0.01
CA ILE A 78 13.29 -5.21 1.38
C ILE A 78 13.99 -4.00 2.01
N THR A 79 13.21 -3.14 2.66
CA THR A 79 13.70 -1.96 3.39
C THR A 79 13.80 -2.21 4.89
N GLY A 80 13.03 -3.15 5.42
CA GLY A 80 13.04 -3.51 6.84
C GLY A 80 11.97 -4.51 7.21
N TYR A 81 11.90 -4.79 8.51
CA TYR A 81 10.83 -5.57 9.11
C TYR A 81 10.19 -4.81 10.28
N THR A 82 8.93 -5.10 10.53
CA THR A 82 8.21 -4.64 11.73
C THR A 82 7.84 -5.86 12.54
N VAL A 83 8.35 -5.95 13.77
CA VAL A 83 7.94 -6.98 14.72
C VAL A 83 6.79 -6.44 15.56
N THR A 84 5.65 -7.07 15.44
CA THR A 84 4.42 -6.67 16.12
C THR A 84 4.14 -7.63 17.26
N ALA A 85 4.06 -7.12 18.48
CA ALA A 85 3.71 -7.88 19.66
C ALA A 85 2.26 -7.61 20.06
N TYR A 86 1.51 -8.68 20.27
CA TYR A 86 0.12 -8.66 20.72
C TYR A 86 0.06 -9.17 22.15
N ILE A 87 -0.29 -8.28 23.07
CA ILE A 87 -0.43 -8.56 24.50
C ILE A 87 -1.93 -8.74 24.79
N ASN A 88 -2.33 -9.94 25.21
CA ASN A 88 -3.74 -10.33 25.42
C ASN A 88 -4.64 -9.96 24.22
N ASP A 89 -4.14 -10.21 23.00
CA ASP A 89 -4.80 -9.94 21.71
C ASP A 89 -5.16 -8.49 21.38
N ASN A 90 -4.99 -7.53 22.30
CA ASN A 90 -5.53 -6.18 22.14
C ASN A 90 -4.49 -5.06 22.19
N PHE A 91 -3.39 -5.23 22.93
CA PHE A 91 -2.35 -4.20 22.98
C PHE A 91 -1.22 -4.53 21.99
N VAL A 92 -0.98 -3.60 21.08
CA VAL A 92 -0.02 -3.76 19.99
C VAL A 92 1.22 -2.93 20.28
N HIS A 93 2.38 -3.56 20.23
CA HIS A 93 3.67 -2.86 20.27
C HIS A 93 4.48 -3.23 19.04
N GLU A 94 4.92 -2.23 18.30
CA GLU A 94 5.66 -2.40 17.06
C GLU A 94 7.12 -2.02 17.26
N HIS A 95 8.00 -2.81 16.67
CA HIS A 95 9.43 -2.56 16.66
C HIS A 95 9.98 -2.73 15.25
N HIS A 96 10.45 -1.62 14.66
CA HIS A 96 11.05 -1.64 13.33
C HIS A 96 12.53 -2.02 13.41
N VAL A 97 12.96 -2.86 12.47
CA VAL A 97 14.34 -3.32 12.32
C VAL A 97 14.77 -3.28 10.86
N ASP A 98 16.09 -3.23 10.64
CA ASP A 98 16.66 -3.17 9.31
C ASP A 98 16.42 -4.45 8.48
N ALA A 99 16.53 -4.35 7.16
CA ALA A 99 16.29 -5.44 6.22
C ALA A 99 17.19 -6.67 6.41
N THR A 100 18.32 -6.53 7.10
CA THR A 100 19.28 -7.60 7.40
C THR A 100 19.01 -8.29 8.74
N ALA A 101 18.06 -7.81 9.53
CA ALA A 101 17.73 -8.41 10.81
C ALA A 101 17.00 -9.75 10.61
N GLY A 102 17.45 -10.77 11.34
CA GLY A 102 16.75 -12.07 11.51
C GLY A 102 16.28 -12.30 12.94
N SER A 103 16.41 -11.30 13.81
CA SER A 103 15.92 -11.35 15.19
C SER A 103 15.71 -9.95 15.78
N ALA A 104 14.82 -9.86 16.77
CA ALA A 104 14.58 -8.67 17.56
C ALA A 104 14.35 -9.04 19.03
N ASN A 105 14.80 -8.19 19.95
CA ASN A 105 14.48 -8.32 21.37
C ASN A 105 13.43 -7.28 21.72
N LEU A 106 12.34 -7.71 22.35
CA LEU A 106 11.28 -6.83 22.79
C LEU A 106 11.07 -6.98 24.29
N MET A 107 10.70 -5.88 24.93
CA MET A 107 10.51 -5.78 26.37
C MET A 107 9.13 -5.22 26.65
N PHE A 108 8.38 -5.91 27.51
CA PHE A 108 7.03 -5.53 27.87
C PHE A 108 6.84 -5.54 29.38
N PHE A 109 5.87 -4.75 29.83
CA PHE A 109 5.38 -4.78 31.20
C PHE A 109 4.04 -5.53 31.20
N GLY A 110 3.97 -6.63 31.94
CA GLY A 110 2.79 -7.50 31.90
C GLY A 110 3.17 -8.94 32.21
N PHE A 111 3.24 -9.27 33.51
CA PHE A 111 3.76 -10.56 33.97
C PHE A 111 2.82 -11.74 33.67
N PHE A 112 1.51 -11.50 33.57
CA PHE A 112 0.51 -12.56 33.32
C PHE A 112 -0.11 -12.47 31.93
N ALA A 113 0.48 -11.69 31.03
CA ALA A 113 -0.07 -11.52 29.70
C ALA A 113 0.44 -12.61 28.77
N ASP A 114 -0.46 -13.15 27.94
CA ASP A 114 -0.08 -13.96 26.80
C ASP A 114 0.40 -13.01 25.69
N VAL A 115 1.67 -13.16 25.31
CA VAL A 115 2.28 -12.36 24.25
C VAL A 115 2.55 -13.22 23.03
N THR A 116 2.05 -12.78 21.89
CA THR A 116 2.29 -13.42 20.59
C THR A 116 2.85 -12.40 19.62
N PHE A 117 3.50 -12.87 18.56
CA PHE A 117 4.25 -11.98 17.67
C PHE A 117 3.95 -12.28 16.21
N THR A 118 4.06 -11.25 15.38
CA THR A 118 4.15 -11.36 13.91
C THR A 118 5.31 -10.52 13.42
N VAL A 119 5.79 -10.81 12.21
CA VAL A 119 6.83 -10.04 11.54
C VAL A 119 6.32 -9.65 10.16
N THR A 120 6.32 -8.35 9.89
CA THR A 120 5.88 -7.77 8.62
C THR A 120 7.08 -7.31 7.81
N THR A 121 7.19 -7.79 6.57
CA THR A 121 8.20 -7.33 5.61
C THR A 121 7.78 -5.99 5.01
N HIS A 122 8.72 -5.05 4.91
CA HIS A 122 8.54 -3.79 4.20
C HIS A 122 9.43 -3.74 2.96
N THR A 123 8.90 -3.22 1.87
CA THR A 123 9.60 -3.07 0.59
C THR A 123 9.64 -1.58 0.20
N ASP A 124 10.59 -1.20 -0.67
CA ASP A 124 10.70 0.18 -1.12
C ASP A 124 9.57 0.63 -2.05
N TYR A 125 8.84 -0.34 -2.63
CA TYR A 125 7.68 -0.12 -3.48
C TYR A 125 6.35 -0.15 -2.70
N GLY A 126 6.41 -0.13 -1.37
CA GLY A 126 5.26 0.14 -0.48
C GLY A 126 4.37 -1.06 -0.17
N TRP A 127 4.61 -2.23 -0.77
CA TRP A 127 3.89 -3.45 -0.42
C TRP A 127 4.52 -4.11 0.82
N THR A 128 3.67 -4.77 1.60
CA THR A 128 4.06 -5.46 2.83
C THR A 128 3.46 -6.86 2.88
N ALA A 129 4.09 -7.74 3.65
CA ALA A 129 3.54 -9.07 3.94
C ALA A 129 3.84 -9.48 5.37
N GLU A 130 2.81 -9.91 6.09
CA GLU A 130 2.87 -10.32 7.49
C GLU A 130 3.01 -11.84 7.61
N SER A 131 3.85 -12.28 8.53
CA SER A 131 4.04 -13.70 8.85
C SER A 131 2.83 -14.31 9.54
N ALA A 132 2.83 -15.65 9.65
CA ALA A 132 2.00 -16.32 10.63
C ALA A 132 2.35 -15.86 12.05
N ARG A 133 1.35 -15.89 12.94
CA ARG A 133 1.50 -15.52 14.35
C ARG A 133 2.19 -16.63 15.14
N THR A 134 3.11 -16.25 16.03
CA THR A 134 3.85 -17.21 16.86
C THR A 134 2.94 -17.89 17.90
N ALA A 135 3.46 -18.96 18.50
CA ALA A 135 2.93 -19.44 19.78
C ALA A 135 3.03 -18.36 20.87
N SER A 136 2.17 -18.46 21.89
CA SER A 136 2.18 -17.51 23.01
C SER A 136 3.39 -17.71 23.92
N VAL A 137 3.94 -16.59 24.37
CA VAL A 137 5.04 -16.50 25.34
C VAL A 137 4.50 -15.83 26.59
N ARG A 138 4.78 -16.45 27.74
CA ARG A 138 4.40 -15.95 29.06
C ARG A 138 5.53 -16.07 30.08
N CYS A 139 5.51 -15.18 31.07
CA CYS A 139 6.10 -15.48 32.37
C CYS A 139 5.17 -16.47 33.10
#